data_AF-A0A1G0HWE7-F1
#
_entry.id   AF-A0A1G0HWE7-F1
#
_cell.length_a   1.000
_cell.length_b   1.000
_cell.length_c   1.000
_cell.angle_alpha   90.00
_cell.angle_beta   90.00
_cell.angle_gamma   90.00
#
_symmetry.space_group_name_H-M   'P 1'
#
loop_
_entity.id
_entity.type
_entity.pdbx_description
1 polymer ?
#
loop_
_entity_poly.entity_id
_entity_poly.type
_entity_poly.pdbx_seq_one_letter_code
_entity_poly.pdbx_strand_id
1 'polypeptide(L)'
;MTTFTIPQKMSNSGSIHDIASDMFDRDIIFAPGCKYAVVLASYYGGKGYTTHKTAAAAAAESHKQREYSHTVIDTEGNEFTAYYGDLVAK
;
A
#
# COMPACT_ATOMS: atom_id res chain seq x y z
N MET A 1 5.19 -16.43 4.55
CA MET A 1 4.58 -15.63 3.47
C MET A 1 3.24 -15.20 4.00
N THR A 2 2.96 -13.91 4.01
CA THR A 2 1.72 -13.35 4.59
C THR A 2 0.99 -12.62 3.48
N THR A 3 -0.33 -12.82 3.38
CA THR A 3 -1.16 -12.11 2.41
C THR A 3 -2.15 -11.24 3.15
N PHE A 4 -2.29 -9.98 2.73
CA PHE A 4 -3.33 -9.08 3.18
C PHE A 4 -4.22 -8.72 1.99
N THR A 5 -5.53 -8.90 2.13
CA THR A 5 -6.50 -8.62 1.07
C THR A 5 -7.16 -7.27 1.34
N ILE A 6 -7.00 -6.34 0.40
CA ILE A 6 -7.79 -5.11 0.36
C ILE A 6 -9.10 -5.44 -0.39
N PRO A 7 -10.26 -5.38 0.28
CA PRO A 7 -11.53 -5.68 -0.38
C PRO A 7 -11.85 -4.65 -1.46
N GLN A 8 -12.55 -5.10 -2.50
CA GLN A 8 -13.04 -4.20 -3.54
C GLN A 8 -14.03 -3.19 -2.97
N LYS A 9 -14.06 -2.00 -3.57
CA LYS A 9 -15.06 -0.98 -3.29
C LYS A 9 -16.38 -1.33 -3.96
N MET A 10 -17.44 -0.66 -3.53
CA MET A 10 -18.72 -0.70 -4.24
C MET A 10 -18.54 -0.17 -5.67
N SER A 11 -19.19 -0.81 -6.64
CA SER A 11 -19.10 -0.42 -8.05
C SER A 11 -19.42 1.07 -8.24
N ASN A 12 -18.61 1.76 -9.04
CA ASN A 12 -18.71 3.20 -9.32
C ASN A 12 -18.49 4.12 -8.10
N SER A 13 -17.86 3.62 -7.02
CA SER A 13 -17.47 4.43 -5.85
C SER A 13 -15.96 4.71 -5.74
N GLY A 14 -15.19 4.27 -6.74
CA GLY A 14 -13.75 4.46 -6.80
C GLY A 14 -13.32 5.88 -7.17
N SER A 15 -12.19 6.29 -6.62
CA SER A 15 -11.43 7.50 -6.92
C SER A 15 -10.07 7.11 -7.49
N ILE A 16 -9.47 8.00 -8.28
CA ILE A 16 -8.11 7.80 -8.82
C ILE A 16 -7.04 7.66 -7.72
N HIS A 17 -7.37 8.07 -6.49
CA HIS A 17 -6.50 8.02 -5.32
C HIS A 17 -6.70 6.77 -4.46
N ASP A 18 -7.74 5.97 -4.72
CA ASP A 18 -8.04 4.78 -3.91
C ASP A 18 -7.02 3.68 -4.15
N ILE A 19 -6.57 3.02 -3.08
CA ILE A 19 -5.75 1.81 -3.16
C ILE A 19 -6.56 0.57 -3.61
N ALA A 20 -7.85 0.56 -3.31
CA ALA A 20 -8.79 -0.49 -3.67
C ALA A 20 -9.40 -0.22 -5.06
N SER A 21 -9.68 -1.28 -5.81
CA SER A 21 -10.48 -1.22 -7.04
C SER A 21 -11.95 -1.44 -6.71
N ASP A 22 -12.86 -0.99 -7.56
CA ASP A 22 -14.29 -1.32 -7.49
C ASP A 22 -14.69 -2.52 -8.36
N MET A 23 -13.70 -3.18 -8.99
CA MET A 23 -13.89 -4.34 -9.86
C MET A 23 -13.42 -5.67 -9.24
N PHE A 24 -12.40 -5.62 -8.39
CA PHE A 24 -11.77 -6.82 -7.81
C PHE A 24 -11.07 -6.51 -6.49
N ASP A 25 -11.02 -7.52 -5.63
CA ASP A 25 -10.20 -7.51 -4.42
C ASP A 25 -8.72 -7.47 -4.81
N ARG A 26 -7.90 -6.93 -3.92
CA ARG A 26 -6.46 -6.77 -4.17
C ARG A 26 -5.65 -7.43 -3.07
N ASP A 27 -4.90 -8.45 -3.46
CA ASP A 27 -3.99 -9.15 -2.56
C ASP A 27 -2.60 -8.51 -2.53
N ILE A 28 -2.13 -8.22 -1.32
CA ILE A 28 -0.76 -7.82 -1.01
C ILE A 28 -0.03 -9.03 -0.43
N ILE A 29 0.93 -9.54 -1.18
CA ILE A 29 1.72 -10.71 -0.82
C ILE A 29 3.06 -10.23 -0.27
N PHE A 30 3.24 -10.39 1.04
CA PHE A 30 4.48 -10.04 1.73
C PHE A 30 5.51 -11.16 1.55
N ALA A 31 6.64 -10.79 0.93
CA ALA A 31 7.81 -11.67 0.85
C ALA A 31 8.30 -12.05 2.26
N PRO A 32 8.98 -13.20 2.45
CA PRO A 32 9.40 -13.66 3.78
C PRO A 32 10.15 -12.59 4.59
N GLY A 33 9.64 -12.30 5.79
CA GLY A 33 10.19 -11.31 6.71
C GLY A 33 9.84 -9.85 6.38
N CYS A 34 9.10 -9.58 5.30
CA CYS A 34 8.57 -8.25 5.04
C CYS A 34 7.35 -7.98 5.93
N LYS A 35 7.26 -6.74 6.41
CA LYS A 35 6.24 -6.28 7.36
C LYS A 35 5.42 -5.12 6.82
N TYR A 36 5.93 -4.41 5.82
CA TYR A 36 5.32 -3.21 5.26
C TYR A 36 5.22 -3.33 3.75
N ALA A 37 4.18 -2.73 3.18
CA ALA A 37 3.96 -2.61 1.76
C ALA A 37 3.71 -1.15 1.39
N VAL A 38 4.38 -0.65 0.35
CA VAL A 38 4.04 0.63 -0.28
C VAL A 38 3.14 0.33 -1.46
N VAL A 39 1.89 0.76 -1.38
CA VAL A 39 0.80 0.37 -2.27
C VAL A 39 0.38 1.58 -3.09
N LEU A 40 0.59 1.54 -4.40
CA LEU A 40 0.10 2.57 -5.32
C LEU A 40 -1.42 2.46 -5.49
N ALA A 41 -2.09 3.56 -5.79
CA ALA A 41 -3.52 3.60 -6.10
C ALA A 41 -3.90 2.60 -7.23
N SER A 42 -5.09 2.03 -7.14
CA SER A 42 -5.61 1.03 -8.08
C SER A 42 -5.71 1.56 -9.51
N TYR A 43 -5.97 2.87 -9.66
CA TYR A 43 -6.02 3.61 -10.93
C TYR A 43 -4.80 3.39 -11.82
N TYR A 44 -3.62 3.22 -11.23
CA TYR A 44 -2.39 2.95 -11.99
C TYR A 44 -2.33 1.51 -12.54
N GLY A 45 -3.49 0.89 -12.82
CA GLY A 45 -3.63 -0.45 -13.39
C GLY A 45 -3.17 -1.56 -12.46
N GLY A 46 -3.18 -1.33 -11.15
CA GLY A 46 -2.60 -2.27 -10.19
C GLY A 46 -1.08 -2.47 -10.37
N LYS A 47 -0.36 -1.50 -10.98
CA LYS A 47 1.10 -1.51 -11.26
C LYS A 47 1.98 -2.04 -10.13
N GLY A 48 1.49 -1.99 -8.89
CA GLY A 48 1.88 -2.95 -7.88
C GLY A 48 1.96 -2.35 -6.49
N TYR A 49 2.56 -3.15 -5.63
CA TYR A 49 3.06 -2.75 -4.33
C TYR A 49 4.49 -3.26 -4.22
N THR A 50 5.29 -2.63 -3.38
CA THR A 50 6.61 -3.15 -2.98
C THR A 50 6.56 -3.53 -1.52
N THR A 51 7.26 -4.59 -1.12
CA THR A 51 7.27 -5.05 0.29
C THR A 51 8.65 -4.86 0.91
N HIS A 52 8.64 -4.50 2.20
CA HIS A 52 9.82 -4.06 2.93
C HIS A 52 9.86 -4.68 4.32
N LYS A 53 11.07 -4.98 4.81
CA LYS A 53 11.28 -5.57 6.14
C LYS A 53 11.23 -4.55 7.27
N THR A 54 11.55 -3.29 6.99
CA THR A 54 11.68 -2.22 7.99
C THR A 54 10.84 -1.01 7.62
N ALA A 55 10.40 -0.28 8.64
CA ALA A 55 9.64 0.96 8.48
C ALA A 55 10.45 2.01 7.70
N ALA A 56 11.74 2.16 8.00
CA ALA A 56 12.62 3.10 7.31
C ALA A 56 12.74 2.82 5.79
N ALA A 57 12.81 1.55 5.37
CA ALA A 57 12.86 1.20 3.96
C ALA A 57 11.53 1.53 3.24
N ALA A 58 10.40 1.24 3.89
CA ALA A 58 9.08 1.59 3.38
C ALA A 58 8.88 3.11 3.31
N ALA A 59 9.32 3.86 4.33
CA ALA A 59 9.26 5.33 4.34
C ALA A 59 10.12 5.94 3.22
N ALA A 60 11.33 5.40 3.00
CA ALA A 60 12.20 5.83 1.91
C ALA A 60 11.56 5.56 0.54
N GLU A 61 10.92 4.40 0.36
CA GLU A 61 10.21 4.07 -0.89
C GLU A 61 8.96 4.93 -1.09
N SER A 62 8.16 5.14 -0.03
CA SER A 62 7.03 6.08 -0.04
C SER A 62 7.46 7.49 -0.48
N HIS A 63 8.59 7.99 0.03
CA HIS A 63 9.12 9.28 -0.40
C HIS A 63 9.55 9.33 -1.87
N LYS A 64 10.02 8.21 -2.46
CA LYS A 64 10.27 8.13 -3.91
C LYS A 64 8.97 8.20 -4.71
N GLN A 65 7.90 7.60 -4.18
CA GLN A 65 6.58 7.58 -4.78
C GLN A 65 5.73 8.82 -4.48
N ARG A 66 6.30 9.90 -3.91
CA ARG A 66 5.57 11.12 -3.49
C ARG A 66 4.74 11.80 -4.57
N GLU A 67 5.07 11.59 -5.85
CA GLU A 67 4.32 12.14 -6.99
C GLU A 67 3.13 11.26 -7.41
N TYR A 68 3.02 10.06 -6.83
CA TYR A 68 1.94 9.11 -7.06
C TYR A 68 1.04 9.01 -5.84
N SER A 69 -0.24 8.75 -6.08
CA SER A 69 -1.16 8.40 -5.00
C SER A 69 -0.80 7.01 -4.45
N HIS A 70 -0.47 6.94 -3.17
CA HIS A 70 -0.03 5.73 -2.52
C HIS A 70 -0.33 5.73 -1.02
N THR A 71 -0.29 4.55 -0.41
CA THR A 71 -0.39 4.35 1.04
C THR A 71 0.65 3.33 1.48
N VAL A 72 1.07 3.40 2.74
CA VAL A 72 1.89 2.34 3.37
C VAL A 72 0.98 1.50 4.25
N ILE A 73 1.02 0.18 4.11
CA ILE A 73 0.20 -0.78 4.89
C ILE A 73 1.12 -1.82 5.53
N ASP A 74 0.86 -2.25 6.75
CA ASP A 74 1.53 -3.40 7.34
C ASP A 74 0.82 -4.75 7.07
N THR A 75 1.35 -5.83 7.63
CA THR A 75 0.76 -7.17 7.49
C THR A 75 -0.59 -7.34 8.19
N GLU A 76 -0.95 -6.43 9.08
CA GLU A 76 -2.22 -6.45 9.84
C GLU A 76 -3.28 -5.56 9.20
N GLY A 77 -2.90 -4.77 8.18
CA GLY A 77 -3.79 -3.84 7.49
C GLY A 77 -3.76 -2.42 8.06
N ASN A 78 -2.87 -2.11 9.00
CA ASN A 78 -2.74 -0.76 9.53
C ASN A 78 -2.11 0.16 8.47
N GLU A 79 -2.67 1.36 8.31
CA GLU A 79 -2.15 2.35 7.38
C GLU A 79 -1.18 3.34 8.05
N PHE A 80 -0.17 3.75 7.30
CA PHE A 80 0.85 4.69 7.76
C PHE A 80 1.09 5.82 6.76
N THR A 81 1.57 6.94 7.28
CA THR A 81 2.12 8.07 6.54
C THR A 81 3.63 8.12 6.76
N ALA A 82 4.40 8.32 5.70
CA ALA A 82 5.85 8.48 5.82
C ALA A 82 6.20 9.92 6.22
N TYR A 83 7.04 10.08 7.26
CA TYR A 83 7.48 11.38 7.78
C TYR A 83 8.98 11.33 8.12
N TYR A 84 9.80 12.14 7.46
CA TYR A 84 11.26 12.24 7.69
C TYR A 84 12.01 10.90 7.84
N GLY A 85 11.61 9.87 7.09
CA GLY A 85 12.23 8.53 7.14
C GLY A 85 11.62 7.56 8.16
N ASP A 86 10.54 7.95 8.82
CA ASP A 86 9.76 7.12 9.74
C ASP A 86 8.33 6.89 9.22
N LEU A 87 7.59 5.96 9.85
CA LEU A 87 6.18 5.69 9.59
C LEU A 87 5.33 6.07 10.79
N VAL A 88 4.33 6.91 10.56
CA VAL A 88 3.35 7.32 11.58
C VAL A 88 2.01 6.71 11.21
N ALA A 89 1.38 5.99 12.14
CA ALA A 89 0.06 5.39 11.92
C ALA A 89 -0.97 6.48 11.61
N LYS A 90 -1.90 6.19 10.68
CA LYS A 90 -3.00 7.07 10.32
C LYS A 90 -4.17 7.01 11.30
#